data_AF-A0A1Z9U1P1-F1
#
_entry.id   AF-A0A1Z9U1P1-F1
#
_cell.length_a   1.000
_cell.length_b   1.000
_cell.length_c   1.000
_cell.angle_alpha   90.00
_cell.angle_beta   90.00
_cell.angle_gamma   90.00
#
_symmetry.space_group_name_H-M   'P 1'
#
loop_
_entity.id
_entity.type
_entity.pdbx_description
1 polymer ?
#
loop_
_entity_poly.entity_id
_entity_poly.type
_entity_poly.pdbx_seq_one_letter_code
_entity_poly.pdbx_strand_id
1 'polypeptide(L)'
;MPGGIMYAWLMSLFSKMFGNTAKINMEKDKDENFPSGENWIGPDDTESGPGVAENWYLSYDGPAPIVEDIYDENYGVDRGNGAVPIEFYIKKWGIPNGFGKTDYEKEIANK
;
A
#
# COMPACT_ATOMS: atom_id res chain seq x y z
N MET A 1 4.61 -17.88 22.34
CA MET A 1 4.39 -17.49 20.93
C MET A 1 3.40 -16.31 20.90
N PRO A 2 3.83 -15.06 20.71
CA PRO A 2 2.96 -13.88 20.81
C PRO A 2 2.56 -13.32 19.43
N GLY A 3 2.31 -14.18 18.43
CA GLY A 3 1.97 -13.73 17.07
C GLY A 3 0.52 -13.30 16.89
N GLY A 4 -0.44 -13.84 17.65
CA GLY A 4 -1.88 -13.68 17.36
C GLY A 4 -2.48 -12.30 17.69
N ILE A 5 -1.88 -11.56 18.61
CA ILE A 5 -2.48 -10.31 19.14
C ILE A 5 -2.23 -9.14 18.18
N MET A 6 -1.07 -9.15 17.51
CA MET A 6 -0.67 -8.12 16.54
C MET A 6 -1.54 -8.18 15.28
N TYR A 7 -1.83 -9.39 14.78
CA TYR A 7 -2.72 -9.56 13.61
C TYR A 7 -4.15 -9.12 13.91
N ALA A 8 -4.70 -9.40 15.10
CA ALA A 8 -6.05 -8.98 15.46
C ALA A 8 -6.19 -7.46 15.59
N TRP A 9 -5.18 -6.79 16.17
CA TRP A 9 -5.14 -5.33 16.24
C TRP A 9 -5.07 -4.70 14.84
N LEU A 10 -4.21 -5.24 13.98
CA LEU A 10 -4.04 -4.78 12.61
C LEU A 10 -5.32 -4.98 11.76
N MET A 11 -5.97 -6.13 11.86
CA MET A 11 -7.25 -6.41 11.17
C MET A 11 -8.38 -5.50 11.67
N SER A 12 -8.41 -5.19 12.96
CA SER A 12 -9.38 -4.25 13.55
C SER A 12 -9.16 -2.81 13.06
N LEU A 13 -7.89 -2.40 12.87
CA LEU A 13 -7.54 -1.10 12.30
C LEU A 13 -7.94 -1.01 10.82
N PHE A 14 -7.61 -2.01 9.99
CA PHE A 14 -8.02 -2.04 8.59
C PHE A 14 -9.52 -2.07 8.40
N SER A 15 -10.24 -2.82 9.23
CA SER A 15 -11.71 -2.84 9.17
C SER A 15 -12.32 -1.47 9.41
N LYS A 16 -11.67 -0.62 10.22
CA LYS A 16 -12.14 0.75 10.49
C LYS A 16 -11.77 1.74 9.39
N MET A 17 -10.60 1.59 8.75
CA MET A 17 -10.18 2.46 7.64
C MET A 17 -10.87 2.11 6.31
N PHE A 18 -11.05 0.82 6.01
CA PHE A 18 -11.51 0.35 4.70
C PHE A 18 -12.95 -0.21 4.73
N GLY A 19 -13.58 -0.30 5.90
CA GLY A 19 -14.92 -0.89 6.08
C GLY A 19 -16.07 -0.13 5.42
N ASN A 20 -15.85 1.11 4.96
CA ASN A 20 -16.88 1.91 4.28
C ASN A 20 -16.62 2.14 2.78
N THR A 21 -15.47 1.71 2.24
CA THR A 21 -15.05 1.96 0.84
C THR A 21 -15.02 0.69 -0.02
N ALA A 22 -15.22 -0.49 0.56
CA ALA A 22 -15.24 -1.77 -0.15
C ALA A 22 -16.35 -1.90 -1.23
N LYS A 23 -17.33 -0.99 -1.26
CA LYS A 23 -18.38 -0.99 -2.29
C LYS A 23 -18.08 -0.14 -3.53
N ILE A 24 -17.08 0.75 -3.51
CA ILE A 24 -16.95 1.78 -4.57
C ILE A 24 -15.97 1.35 -5.68
N ASN A 25 -15.07 0.39 -5.44
CA ASN A 25 -14.05 -0.01 -6.43
C ASN A 25 -14.15 -1.46 -6.96
N MET A 26 -15.16 -2.26 -6.58
CA MET A 26 -15.39 -3.57 -7.23
C MET A 26 -15.99 -3.49 -8.64
N GLU A 27 -16.29 -2.28 -9.13
CA GLU A 27 -17.02 -2.06 -10.38
C GLU A 27 -16.28 -1.13 -11.37
N LYS A 28 -14.95 -0.99 -11.23
CA LYS A 28 -14.13 -0.38 -12.28
C LYS A 28 -13.38 -1.45 -13.08
N ASP A 29 -13.98 -1.72 -14.23
CA ASP A 29 -13.29 -1.75 -15.51
C ASP A 29 -12.52 -3.03 -15.86
N LYS A 30 -13.34 -4.03 -16.21
CA LYS A 30 -13.14 -4.86 -17.40
C LYS A 30 -13.18 -4.01 -18.68
N ASP A 31 -12.32 -3.00 -18.81
CA ASP A 31 -12.20 -2.21 -20.03
C ASP A 31 -11.08 -2.81 -20.90
N GLU A 32 -11.50 -3.57 -21.92
CA GLU A 32 -10.68 -4.37 -22.84
C GLU A 32 -9.81 -3.54 -23.81
N ASN A 33 -9.41 -2.30 -23.49
CA ASN A 33 -8.71 -1.42 -24.44
C ASN A 33 -7.51 -0.63 -23.91
N PHE A 34 -6.97 -0.95 -22.74
CA PHE A 34 -5.58 -0.62 -22.46
C PHE A 34 -4.74 -1.87 -22.74
N PRO A 35 -3.70 -1.82 -23.60
CA PRO A 35 -2.68 -2.86 -23.57
C PRO A 35 -2.10 -2.80 -22.16
N SER A 36 -2.59 -3.68 -21.29
CA SER A 36 -2.14 -3.80 -19.92
C SER A 36 -0.64 -4.01 -20.03
N GLY A 37 0.15 -3.02 -19.60
CA GLY A 37 1.58 -3.20 -19.47
C GLY A 37 1.78 -4.49 -18.70
N GLU A 38 2.50 -5.44 -19.29
CA GLU A 38 2.70 -6.74 -18.67
C GLU A 38 3.27 -6.53 -17.26
N ASN A 39 2.81 -7.33 -16.30
CA ASN A 39 3.43 -7.33 -14.97
C ASN A 39 4.90 -7.76 -15.13
N TRP A 40 5.76 -7.18 -14.30
CA TRP A 40 7.18 -7.49 -14.23
C TRP A 40 7.53 -7.99 -12.83
N ILE A 41 8.62 -8.75 -12.73
CA ILE A 41 9.09 -9.29 -11.45
C ILE A 41 10.26 -8.44 -10.96
N GLY A 42 10.11 -7.90 -9.75
CA GLY A 42 11.15 -7.15 -9.06
C GLY A 42 12.37 -7.99 -8.69
N PRO A 43 13.49 -7.36 -8.30
CA PRO A 43 14.70 -8.05 -7.84
C PRO A 43 14.49 -8.89 -6.56
N ASP A 44 13.36 -8.71 -5.89
CA ASP A 44 12.90 -9.40 -4.67
C ASP A 44 11.77 -10.41 -4.96
N ASP A 45 11.66 -10.88 -6.20
CA ASP A 45 10.61 -11.77 -6.70
C ASP A 45 9.17 -11.21 -6.57
N THR A 46 9.02 -9.90 -6.37
CA THR A 46 7.72 -9.26 -6.20
C THR A 46 7.11 -8.88 -7.54
N GLU A 47 5.96 -9.45 -7.85
CA GLU A 47 5.17 -9.05 -9.00
C GLU A 47 4.73 -7.58 -8.89
N SER A 48 4.97 -6.82 -9.95
CA SER A 48 4.73 -5.38 -10.03
C SER A 48 4.12 -5.01 -11.38
N GLY A 49 3.24 -4.02 -11.43
CA GLY A 49 2.58 -3.59 -12.67
C GLY A 49 1.08 -3.36 -12.53
N PRO A 50 0.41 -2.92 -13.62
CA PRO A 50 -0.99 -2.55 -13.60
C PRO A 50 -1.94 -3.73 -13.35
N GLY A 51 -1.50 -4.96 -13.55
CA GLY A 51 -2.26 -6.16 -13.23
C GLY A 51 -2.15 -6.61 -11.78
N VAL A 52 -1.34 -5.93 -10.96
CA VAL A 52 -1.19 -6.26 -9.54
C VAL A 52 -2.31 -5.64 -8.73
N ALA A 53 -2.87 -6.42 -7.80
CA ALA A 53 -3.97 -5.98 -6.95
C ALA A 53 -3.61 -4.74 -6.13
N GLU A 54 -4.54 -3.80 -5.97
CA GLU A 54 -4.34 -2.56 -5.20
C GLU A 54 -3.90 -2.84 -3.73
N ASN A 55 -4.33 -3.96 -3.16
CA ASN A 55 -4.06 -4.36 -1.79
C ASN A 55 -2.83 -5.28 -1.61
N TRP A 56 -1.97 -5.39 -2.62
CA TRP A 56 -0.77 -6.24 -2.63
C TRP A 56 0.10 -6.11 -1.37
N TYR A 57 0.17 -4.89 -0.80
CA TYR A 57 0.98 -4.55 0.36
C TYR A 57 0.57 -5.31 1.64
N LEU A 58 -0.65 -5.86 1.70
CA LEU A 58 -1.15 -6.64 2.84
C LEU A 58 -0.45 -8.00 2.97
N SER A 59 -0.09 -8.63 1.86
CA SER A 59 0.61 -9.92 1.82
C SER A 59 2.11 -9.79 1.50
N TYR A 60 2.58 -8.56 1.30
CA TYR A 60 3.96 -8.30 0.94
C TYR A 60 4.86 -8.30 2.18
N ASP A 61 5.78 -9.26 2.25
CA ASP A 61 6.73 -9.42 3.36
C ASP A 61 8.18 -9.03 2.99
N GLY A 62 8.36 -8.40 1.83
CA GLY A 62 9.67 -7.95 1.35
C GLY A 62 10.18 -6.65 2.01
N PRO A 63 11.31 -6.12 1.52
CA PRO A 63 11.90 -4.86 2.01
C PRO A 63 10.95 -3.67 1.81
N ALA A 64 11.18 -2.58 2.54
CA ALA A 64 10.41 -1.34 2.36
C ALA A 64 10.44 -0.89 0.89
N PRO A 65 9.29 -0.73 0.22
CA PRO A 65 9.23 -0.22 -1.15
C PRO A 65 9.83 1.18 -1.21
N ILE A 66 10.48 1.52 -2.32
CA ILE A 66 11.04 2.87 -2.49
C ILE A 66 9.87 3.81 -2.78
N VAL A 67 9.70 4.83 -1.94
CA VAL A 67 8.73 5.90 -2.20
C VAL A 67 9.31 6.87 -3.22
N GLU A 68 8.60 7.04 -4.32
CA GLU A 68 8.97 7.91 -5.44
C GLU A 68 8.15 9.20 -5.44
N ASP A 69 6.89 9.16 -5.00
CA ASP A 69 5.99 10.32 -4.97
C ASP A 69 4.90 10.20 -3.89
N ILE A 70 4.09 11.24 -3.70
CA ILE A 70 2.88 11.24 -2.88
C ILE A 70 1.67 11.56 -3.75
N TYR A 71 0.67 10.68 -3.72
CA TYR A 71 -0.61 10.85 -4.40
C TYR A 71 -1.74 10.84 -3.36
N ASP A 72 -2.25 12.02 -3.04
CA ASP A 72 -3.27 12.23 -2.00
C ASP A 72 -2.85 11.59 -0.65
N GLU A 73 -3.48 10.48 -0.28
CA GLU A 73 -3.24 9.75 0.98
C GLU A 73 -2.33 8.52 0.79
N ASN A 74 -1.73 8.36 -0.39
CA ASN A 74 -0.90 7.22 -0.75
C ASN A 74 0.53 7.65 -1.10
N TYR A 75 1.50 6.82 -0.75
CA TYR A 75 2.82 6.86 -1.36
C TYR A 75 2.79 6.14 -2.71
N GLY A 76 3.31 6.80 -3.74
CA GLY A 76 3.71 6.17 -4.99
C GLY A 76 5.01 5.40 -4.76
N VAL A 77 5.03 4.11 -5.11
CA VAL A 77 6.16 3.22 -4.82
C VAL A 77 6.61 2.42 -6.04
N ASP A 78 7.86 1.93 -6.01
CA ASP A 78 8.49 1.17 -7.10
C ASP A 78 8.04 -0.30 -7.22
N ARG A 79 7.02 -0.73 -6.46
CA ARG A 79 6.61 -2.14 -6.30
C ARG A 79 5.10 -2.32 -6.35
N GLY A 80 4.71 -3.54 -6.68
CA GLY A 80 3.32 -3.99 -6.69
C GLY A 80 2.51 -3.18 -7.69
N ASN A 81 1.34 -2.72 -7.26
CA ASN A 81 0.49 -1.84 -8.08
C ASN A 81 1.10 -0.42 -8.24
N GLY A 82 2.09 -0.06 -7.43
CA GLY A 82 2.72 1.26 -7.44
C GLY A 82 2.15 2.24 -6.42
N ALA A 83 1.25 1.80 -5.55
CA ALA A 83 0.67 2.62 -4.49
C ALA A 83 0.56 1.86 -3.16
N VAL A 84 0.79 2.58 -2.06
CA VAL A 84 0.57 2.11 -0.68
C VAL A 84 0.02 3.24 0.18
N PRO A 85 -1.02 3.01 1.01
CA PRO A 85 -1.50 4.03 1.94
C PRO A 85 -0.40 4.54 2.89
N ILE A 86 -0.29 5.86 3.06
CA ILE A 86 0.75 6.50 3.87
C ILE A 86 0.75 5.96 5.30
N GLU A 87 -0.43 5.83 5.92
CA GLU A 87 -0.57 5.29 7.27
C GLU A 87 -0.07 3.84 7.38
N PHE A 88 -0.40 3.00 6.39
CA PHE A 88 0.08 1.63 6.37
C PHE A 88 1.61 1.58 6.25
N TYR A 89 2.15 2.34 5.30
CA TYR A 89 3.56 2.37 5.01
C TYR A 89 4.36 2.80 6.25
N ILE A 90 3.97 3.93 6.86
CA ILE A 90 4.66 4.47 8.04
C ILE A 90 4.62 3.48 9.20
N LYS A 91 3.47 2.82 9.43
CA LYS A 91 3.35 1.84 10.50
C LYS A 91 4.20 0.58 10.29
N LYS A 92 4.36 0.15 9.02
CA LYS A 92 5.09 -1.09 8.69
C LYS A 92 6.59 -0.86 8.53
N TRP A 93 6.99 0.20 7.83
CA TRP A 93 8.37 0.45 7.43
C TRP A 93 8.97 1.76 7.98
N GLY A 94 8.16 2.59 8.64
CA GLY A 94 8.58 3.91 9.12
C GLY A 94 8.47 5.00 8.05
N ILE A 95 8.88 6.21 8.41
CA ILE A 95 8.89 7.35 7.50
C ILE A 95 9.98 7.13 6.42
N PRO A 96 9.65 7.21 5.13
CA PRO A 96 10.64 7.05 4.07
C PRO A 96 11.64 8.22 4.04
N ASN A 97 12.88 7.93 3.63
CA ASN A 97 13.91 8.96 3.53
C ASN A 97 13.51 10.06 2.54
N GLY A 98 13.58 11.32 2.96
CA GLY A 98 13.18 12.47 2.13
C GLY A 98 11.71 12.87 2.28
N PHE A 99 10.88 11.99 2.85
CA PHE A 99 9.47 12.18 3.15
C PHE A 99 9.25 12.43 4.66
N GLY A 100 8.00 12.62 5.09
CA GLY A 100 7.66 12.92 6.50
C GLY A 100 7.81 14.38 6.91
N LYS A 101 7.82 15.30 5.95
CA LYS A 101 8.01 16.74 6.20
C LYS A 101 6.69 17.49 6.28
N THR A 102 5.62 16.93 5.73
CA THR A 102 4.28 17.53 5.79
C THR A 102 3.64 17.29 7.15
N ASP A 103 2.73 18.19 7.55
CA ASP A 103 2.03 18.06 8.82
C ASP A 103 1.16 16.80 8.85
N TYR A 104 0.61 16.38 7.70
CA TYR A 104 -0.13 15.13 7.54
C TYR A 104 0.71 13.88 7.87
N GLU A 105 1.90 13.75 7.28
CA GLU A 105 2.78 12.60 7.55
C GLU A 105 3.28 12.59 9.01
N LYS A 106 3.52 13.78 9.60
CA LYS A 106 3.92 13.91 11.01
C LYS A 106 2.79 13.56 11.97
N GLU A 107 1.55 13.96 11.68
CA GLU A 107 0.40 13.57 12.50
C GLU A 107 0.19 12.06 12.51
N ILE A 108 0.41 11.40 11.37
CA ILE A 108 0.35 9.94 11.27
C ILE A 108 1.47 9.26 12.05
N ALA A 109 2.70 9.77 11.96
CA ALA A 109 3.84 9.19 12.66
C ALA A 109 3.80 9.37 14.19
N ASN A 110 3.11 10.39 14.68
CA ASN A 110 2.96 10.67 16.12
C ASN A 110 1.74 9.98 16.76
N LYS A 111 0.95 9.22 16.00
CA LYS A 111 -0.25 8.49 16.45
C LYS A 111 0.05 7.03 16.77
#